data_AF-A0AAX1N6Y8-F1
#
_entry.id   AF-A0AAX1N6Y8-F1
#
_cell.length_a   1.000
_cell.length_b   1.000
_cell.length_c   1.000
_cell.angle_alpha   90.00
_cell.angle_beta   90.00
_cell.angle_gamma   90.00
#
_symmetry.space_group_name_H-M   'P 1'
#
loop_
_entity.id
_entity.type
_entity.pdbx_description
1 polymer ?
#
loop_
_entity_poly.entity_id
_entity_poly.type
_entity_poly.pdbx_seq_one_letter_code
_entity_poly.pdbx_strand_id
1 'polypeptide(L)'
;MIEVSDAAAKRIIELREQENRGEDQNVRVSVKGGGCSGLMYDLAFDAEIKDTDDVFEDKGVKIFVDKKSLLYLVGTTLDFSDGLNGKGFQFVNPNASRTCGCGESFSI
;
A
#
# COMPACT_ATOMS: atom_id res chain seq x y z
N MET A 1 0.70 5.55 -11.84
CA MET A 1 1.59 4.79 -10.93
C MET A 1 1.06 4.89 -9.51
N ILE A 2 1.54 4.07 -8.58
CA ILE A 2 1.32 4.27 -7.15
C ILE A 2 2.45 5.17 -6.62
N GLU A 3 2.12 6.07 -5.71
CA GLU A 3 3.05 6.98 -5.05
C GLU A 3 3.19 6.63 -3.57
N VAL A 4 4.31 7.03 -2.95
CA VAL A 4 4.55 6.85 -1.51
C VAL A 4 4.80 8.21 -0.89
N SER A 5 4.14 8.53 0.22
CA SER A 5 4.47 9.76 0.96
C SER A 5 5.82 9.63 1.67
N ASP A 6 6.43 10.75 2.04
CA ASP A 6 7.67 10.74 2.84
C ASP A 6 7.47 10.04 4.19
N ALA A 7 6.29 10.20 4.81
CA ALA A 7 5.94 9.57 6.07
C ALA A 7 5.83 8.04 5.93
N ALA A 8 5.18 7.56 4.87
CA ALA A 8 5.09 6.13 4.58
C ALA A 8 6.45 5.52 4.27
N ALA A 9 7.25 6.19 3.43
CA ALA A 9 8.57 5.71 3.06
C ALA A 9 9.46 5.54 4.30
N LYS A 10 9.52 6.57 5.15
CA LYS A 10 10.25 6.52 6.43
C LYS A 10 9.76 5.37 7.30
N ARG A 11 8.44 5.22 7.45
CA ARG A 11 7.87 4.19 8.31
C ARG A 11 8.15 2.77 7.81
N ILE A 12 8.11 2.55 6.49
CA ILE A 12 8.42 1.26 5.87
C ILE A 12 9.88 0.86 6.17
N ILE A 13 10.81 1.81 6.02
CA ILE A 13 12.23 1.59 6.31
C ILE A 13 12.43 1.25 7.80
N GLU A 14 11.83 2.04 8.70
CA GLU A 14 11.87 1.77 10.15
C GLU A 14 11.34 0.37 10.50
N LEU A 15 10.20 -0.04 9.92
CA LEU A 15 9.61 -1.34 10.17
C LEU A 15 10.49 -2.49 9.65
N ARG A 16 11.13 -2.30 8.49
CA ARG A 16 12.07 -3.28 7.93
C ARG A 16 13.25 -3.49 8.88
N GLU A 17 13.83 -2.42 9.41
CA GLU A 17 14.93 -2.48 10.37
C GLU A 17 14.50 -3.12 11.71
N GLN A 18 13.34 -2.71 12.24
CA GLN A 18 12.81 -3.22 13.51
C GLN A 18 12.53 -4.72 13.47
N GLU A 19 12.05 -5.23 12.35
CA GLU A 19 11.76 -6.65 12.16
C GLU A 19 12.98 -7.46 11.68
N ASN A 20 14.18 -6.85 11.61
CA ASN A 20 15.41 -7.48 11.08
C ASN A 20 15.21 -8.11 9.70
N ARG A 21 14.41 -7.46 8.85
CA ARG A 21 14.15 -7.89 7.48
C ARG A 21 15.32 -7.54 6.57
N GLY A 22 15.63 -8.41 5.62
CA GLY A 22 16.64 -8.14 4.59
C GLY A 22 16.25 -6.98 3.67
N GLU A 23 17.23 -6.37 3.00
CA GLU A 23 17.00 -5.26 2.05
C GLU A 23 16.13 -5.66 0.85
N ASP A 24 16.04 -6.96 0.58
CA ASP A 24 15.18 -7.57 -0.43
C ASP A 24 13.68 -7.52 -0.05
N GLN A 25 13.34 -7.32 1.22
CA GLN A 25 11.96 -7.28 1.71
C GLN A 25 11.28 -5.95 1.38
N ASN A 26 10.69 -5.87 0.20
CA ASN A 26 9.98 -4.73 -0.34
C ASN A 26 8.49 -4.79 -0.01
N VAL A 27 7.72 -3.79 -0.44
CA VAL A 27 6.31 -3.69 -0.09
C VAL A 27 5.45 -4.18 -1.24
N ARG A 28 4.49 -5.03 -0.96
CA ARG A 28 3.45 -5.44 -1.90
C ARG A 28 2.13 -4.78 -1.53
N VAL A 29 1.49 -4.15 -2.51
CA VAL A 29 0.14 -3.60 -2.40
C VAL A 29 -0.78 -4.41 -3.31
N SER A 30 -1.85 -4.97 -2.76
CA SER A 30 -2.88 -5.65 -3.54
C SER A 30 -4.29 -5.24 -3.13
N VAL A 31 -5.26 -5.53 -3.99
CA VAL A 31 -6.69 -5.34 -3.73
C VAL A 31 -7.35 -6.71 -3.68
N LYS A 32 -8.07 -6.96 -2.59
CA LYS A 32 -8.83 -8.20 -2.37
C LYS A 32 -10.33 -7.87 -2.31
N GLY A 33 -11.16 -8.81 -2.75
CA GLY A 33 -12.61 -8.72 -2.50
C GLY A 33 -12.91 -8.92 -1.01
N GLY A 34 -13.78 -8.08 -0.45
CA GLY A 34 -14.23 -8.17 0.94
C GLY A 34 -14.43 -6.82 1.62
N GLY A 35 -14.52 -6.83 2.95
CA GLY A 35 -14.73 -5.62 3.74
C GLY A 35 -16.14 -5.05 3.61
N CYS A 36 -16.41 -3.96 4.32
CA CYS A 36 -17.73 -3.34 4.36
C CYS A 36 -18.14 -2.69 3.02
N SER A 37 -17.17 -2.35 2.17
CA SER A 37 -17.38 -1.64 0.91
C SER A 37 -17.14 -2.50 -0.35
N GLY A 38 -16.76 -3.77 -0.18
CA GLY A 38 -16.64 -4.75 -1.25
C GLY A 38 -15.21 -4.98 -1.77
N LEU A 39 -14.32 -4.00 -1.64
CA LEU A 39 -12.90 -4.13 -1.90
C LEU A 39 -12.07 -3.73 -0.67
N MET A 40 -10.92 -4.35 -0.48
CA MET A 40 -9.97 -4.07 0.60
C MET A 40 -8.57 -3.91 0.05
N TYR A 41 -7.81 -2.97 0.64
CA TYR A 41 -6.37 -2.89 0.42
C TYR A 41 -5.66 -3.93 1.27
N ASP A 42 -4.55 -4.45 0.76
CA ASP A 42 -3.69 -5.39 1.46
C ASP A 42 -2.24 -4.95 1.27
N LEU A 43 -1.54 -4.77 2.38
CA LEU A 43 -0.16 -4.28 2.45
C LEU A 43 0.69 -5.32 3.18
N ALA A 44 1.74 -5.80 2.52
CA ALA A 44 2.64 -6.80 3.10
C ALA A 44 4.09 -6.56 2.69
N PHE A 45 5.04 -7.02 3.50
CA PHE A 45 6.42 -7.19 3.04
C PHE A 45 6.54 -8.45 2.19
N ASP A 46 7.26 -8.35 1.07
CA ASP A 46 7.54 -9.44 0.15
C ASP A 46 8.93 -9.26 -0.48
N ALA A 47 9.69 -10.35 -0.61
CA ALA A 47 10.98 -10.36 -1.28
C ALA A 47 10.92 -10.85 -2.71
N GLU A 48 9.84 -11.52 -3.10
CA GLU A 48 9.72 -12.12 -4.42
C GLU A 48 8.89 -11.22 -5.34
N ILE A 49 9.50 -10.83 -6.46
CA ILE A 49 8.78 -10.23 -7.60
C ILE A 49 8.15 -11.36 -8.38
N LYS A 50 6.85 -11.26 -8.66
CA LYS A 50 6.09 -12.23 -9.45
C LYS A 50 5.99 -11.73 -10.89
N ASP A 51 5.82 -12.65 -11.85
CA ASP A 51 5.69 -12.31 -13.28
C ASP A 51 4.47 -11.41 -13.61
N THR A 52 3.50 -11.39 -12.70
CA THR A 52 2.29 -10.58 -12.80
C THR A 52 2.41 -9.22 -12.13
N ASP A 53 3.57 -8.89 -11.56
CA ASP A 53 3.78 -7.64 -10.84
C ASP A 53 4.26 -6.54 -11.78
N ASP A 54 3.69 -5.37 -11.59
CA ASP A 54 4.34 -4.12 -11.93
C ASP A 54 5.14 -3.64 -10.72
N VAL A 55 6.38 -3.21 -10.97
CA VAL A 55 7.31 -2.74 -9.93
C VAL A 55 7.44 -1.23 -10.06
N PHE A 56 7.13 -0.53 -8.96
CA PHE A 56 7.32 0.91 -8.84
C PHE A 56 8.39 1.18 -7.78
N GLU A 57 9.16 2.25 -7.95
CA GLU A 57 10.10 2.72 -6.95
C GLU A 57 9.86 4.20 -6.70
N ASP A 58 9.64 4.55 -5.43
CA ASP A 58 9.46 5.93 -4.98
C ASP A 58 10.13 6.09 -3.61
N LYS A 59 10.91 7.16 -3.44
CA LYS A 59 11.63 7.49 -2.19
C LYS A 59 12.46 6.32 -1.62
N GLY A 60 13.06 5.50 -2.49
CA GLY A 60 13.88 4.35 -2.11
C GLY A 60 13.10 3.13 -1.63
N VAL A 61 11.76 3.15 -1.74
CA VAL A 61 10.89 2.00 -1.46
C VAL A 61 10.44 1.40 -2.79
N LYS A 62 10.68 0.10 -2.97
CA LYS A 62 10.06 -0.65 -4.07
C LYS A 62 8.69 -1.17 -3.67
N ILE A 63 7.75 -1.03 -4.59
CA ILE A 63 6.35 -1.42 -4.45
C ILE A 63 6.01 -2.42 -5.55
N PHE A 64 5.53 -3.59 -5.16
CA PHE A 64 5.04 -4.63 -6.06
C PHE A 64 3.52 -4.57 -6.09
N VAL A 65 2.94 -4.54 -7.29
CA VAL A 65 1.50 -4.49 -7.49
C VAL A 65 1.13 -5.48 -8.57
N ASP A 66 0.26 -6.44 -8.27
CA ASP A 66 -0.21 -7.35 -9.32
C ASP A 66 -1.12 -6.60 -10.32
N LYS A 67 -1.09 -7.02 -11.58
CA LYS A 67 -1.84 -6.40 -12.69
C LYS A 67 -3.34 -6.21 -12.42
N LYS A 68 -3.98 -7.11 -11.66
CA LYS A 68 -5.42 -6.98 -11.35
C LYS A 68 -5.63 -5.84 -10.37
N SER A 69 -4.83 -5.79 -9.31
CA SER A 69 -4.86 -4.73 -8.30
C SER A 69 -4.52 -3.37 -8.89
N LEU A 70 -3.59 -3.31 -9.86
CA LEU A 70 -3.17 -2.05 -10.47
C LEU A 70 -4.36 -1.26 -11.04
N LEU A 71 -5.35 -1.94 -11.63
CA LEU A 71 -6.56 -1.31 -12.18
C LEU A 71 -7.33 -0.45 -11.15
N TYR A 72 -7.26 -0.81 -9.87
CA TYR A 72 -7.93 -0.11 -8.77
C TYR A 72 -7.04 0.92 -8.08
N LEU A 73 -5.73 0.88 -8.33
CA LEU A 73 -4.71 1.59 -7.57
C LEU A 73 -3.98 2.68 -8.36
N VAL A 74 -4.30 2.87 -9.64
CA VAL A 74 -3.65 3.91 -10.46
C VAL A 74 -3.90 5.29 -9.86
N GLY A 75 -2.84 6.00 -9.50
CA GLY A 75 -2.92 7.34 -8.91
C GLY A 75 -3.14 7.32 -7.39
N THR A 76 -3.15 6.15 -6.76
CA THR A 76 -3.22 6.03 -5.30
C THR A 76 -1.90 6.40 -4.66
N THR A 77 -1.96 7.12 -3.56
CA THR A 77 -0.80 7.38 -2.68
C THR A 77 -0.90 6.50 -1.43
N LEU A 78 0.17 5.74 -1.15
CA LEU A 78 0.38 5.08 0.15
C LEU A 78 0.97 6.11 1.12
N ASP A 79 0.25 6.37 2.20
CA ASP A 79 0.63 7.33 3.22
C ASP A 79 0.65 6.67 4.62
N PHE A 80 1.25 7.34 5.61
CA PHE A 80 1.27 6.90 6.99
C PHE A 80 0.90 8.04 7.91
N SER A 81 -0.18 7.85 8.67
CA SER A 81 -0.60 8.78 9.72
C SER A 81 -0.12 8.27 11.07
N ASP A 82 0.46 9.16 11.87
CA ASP A 82 0.74 8.98 13.30
C ASP A 82 -0.16 9.86 14.19
N GLY A 83 -1.16 10.52 13.59
CA GLY A 83 -2.02 11.50 14.24
C GLY A 83 -3.13 10.90 15.11
N LEU A 84 -3.88 11.81 15.75
CA LEU A 84 -4.98 11.47 16.68
C LEU A 84 -6.12 10.66 16.05
N ASN A 85 -6.29 10.77 14.73
CA ASN A 85 -7.33 10.08 13.97
C ASN A 85 -6.99 8.62 13.64
N GLY A 86 -5.80 8.15 14.03
CA GLY A 86 -5.37 6.78 13.82
C GLY A 86 -3.89 6.72 13.44
N LYS A 87 -3.19 5.77 14.06
CA LYS A 87 -1.83 5.41 13.68
C LYS A 87 -1.88 4.24 12.70
N GLY A 88 -1.39 4.43 11.49
CA GLY A 88 -1.38 3.37 10.49
C GLY A 88 -1.10 3.85 9.09
N PHE A 89 -0.87 2.86 8.21
CA PHE A 89 -0.84 3.12 6.78
C PHE A 89 -2.25 3.41 6.27
N GLN A 90 -2.34 4.34 5.33
CA GLN A 90 -3.59 4.74 4.70
C GLN A 90 -3.40 4.88 3.19
N PHE A 91 -4.48 4.62 2.45
CA PHE A 91 -4.48 4.73 1.00
C PHE A 91 -5.33 5.94 0.58
N VAL A 92 -4.69 6.93 -0.04
CA VAL A 92 -5.39 8.05 -0.67
C VAL A 92 -5.65 7.66 -2.12
N ASN A 93 -6.80 7.05 -2.39
CA ASN A 93 -7.16 6.53 -3.71
C ASN A 93 -8.15 7.46 -4.42
N PRO A 94 -7.76 8.16 -5.50
CA PRO A 94 -8.64 9.05 -6.24
C PRO A 94 -9.76 8.31 -6.99
N ASN A 95 -9.65 6.99 -7.15
CA ASN A 95 -10.65 6.16 -7.82
C ASN A 95 -11.72 5.62 -6.86
N ALA A 96 -11.56 5.79 -5.55
CA ALA A 96 -12.53 5.31 -4.58
C ALA A 96 -13.74 6.25 -4.50
N SER A 97 -14.95 5.75 -4.79
CA SER A 97 -16.19 6.50 -4.61
C SER A 97 -16.67 6.55 -3.17
N ARG A 98 -16.31 5.52 -2.37
CA ARG A 98 -16.51 5.49 -0.92
C ARG A 98 -15.35 4.78 -0.25
N THR A 99 -15.04 5.22 0.95
CA THR A 99 -14.04 4.61 1.84
C THR A 99 -14.68 4.33 3.20
N CYS A 100 -14.44 3.16 3.76
CA CYS A 100 -14.87 2.79 5.10
C CYS A 100 -14.21 3.68 6.16
N GLY A 101 -14.83 3.85 7.32
CA GLY A 101 -14.31 4.70 8.40
C GLY A 101 -12.92 4.31 8.91
N CYS A 102 -12.49 3.05 8.75
CA CYS A 102 -11.13 2.60 9.08
C CYS A 102 -10.12 2.79 7.94
N GLY A 103 -10.54 3.19 6.74
CA GLY A 103 -9.65 3.41 5.58
C GLY A 103 -9.20 2.14 4.83
N GLU A 104 -9.49 0.95 5.36
CA GLU A 104 -8.98 -0.32 4.79
C GLU A 104 -9.83 -0.89 3.65
N SER A 105 -11.07 -0.42 3.51
CA SER A 105 -12.03 -0.91 2.51
C SER A 105 -12.64 0.23 1.72
N PHE A 106 -12.92 -0.01 0.44
CA PHE A 106 -13.43 0.99 -0.49
C PHE A 106 -14.36 0.38 -1.54
N SER A 107 -15.07 1.24 -2.26
CA SER A 107 -15.78 0.92 -3.50
C SER A 107 -15.31 1.84 -4.63
N ILE A 108 -15.45 1.40 -5.88
CA ILE A 108 -15.30 2.26 -7.08
C ILE A 108 -16.68 2.69 -7.55
#